data_AF-A0A1Q9P8W4-F1
#
_entry.id   AF-A0A1Q9P8W4-F1
#
_cell.length_a   1.000
_cell.length_b   1.000
_cell.length_c   1.000
_cell.angle_alpha   90.00
_cell.angle_beta   90.00
_cell.angle_gamma   90.00
#
_symmetry.space_group_name_H-M   'P 1'
#
loop_
_entity.id
_entity.type
_entity.pdbx_description
1 polymer ?
#
loop_
_entity_poly.entity_id
_entity_poly.type
_entity_poly.pdbx_seq_one_letter_code
_entity_poly.pdbx_strand_id
1 'polypeptide(L)'
;MSVWSLGNLSVIIQLGDINDSNIDLAVKTKDIKLGRKGPSITVQEGSNAEETLYWPDISLDFPDRRSAIYTAAVGALEAAEGLKAEKVGFFTMGFEVSRIPSWEVAEEIVKAIVNHSKTETGLNSVLLAASSPIQVSSFQYALNNIATIVPERPTS
;
A
#
# COMPACT_ATOMS: atom_id res chain seq x y z
N MET A 1 7.06 16.00 -5.27
CA MET A 1 6.62 15.27 -4.06
C MET A 1 5.32 15.90 -3.64
N SER A 2 4.27 15.09 -3.49
CA SER A 2 2.94 15.57 -3.09
C SER A 2 2.58 14.94 -1.75
N VAL A 3 2.00 15.74 -0.86
CA VAL A 3 1.64 15.34 0.51
C VAL A 3 0.16 15.61 0.71
N TRP A 4 -0.55 14.63 1.26
CA TRP A 4 -1.95 14.74 1.67
C TRP A 4 -2.02 14.59 3.18
N SER A 5 -2.85 15.40 3.82
CA SER A 5 -3.11 15.30 5.26
C SER A 5 -4.46 14.64 5.49
N LEU A 6 -4.46 13.54 6.24
CA LEU A 6 -5.64 12.81 6.69
C LEU A 6 -5.65 12.83 8.23
N GLY A 7 -6.23 13.87 8.82
CA GLY A 7 -6.12 14.10 10.27
C GLY A 7 -4.66 14.35 10.67
N ASN A 8 -4.12 13.53 11.55
CA ASN A 8 -2.70 13.55 11.97
C ASN A 8 -1.76 12.78 11.01
N LEU A 9 -2.29 12.03 10.05
CA LEU A 9 -1.49 11.25 9.11
C LEU A 9 -1.09 12.07 7.88
N SER A 10 0.21 12.06 7.58
CA SER A 10 0.76 12.60 6.33
C SER A 10 0.99 11.48 5.32
N VAL A 11 0.20 11.46 4.24
CA VAL A 11 0.32 10.50 3.14
C VAL A 11 1.19 11.09 2.04
N ILE A 12 2.26 10.40 1.68
CA ILE A 12 3.28 10.85 0.73
C ILE A 12 3.31 9.88 -0.44
N ILE A 13 3.21 10.38 -1.67
CA ILE A 13 3.43 9.56 -2.87
C ILE A 13 4.83 9.83 -3.42
N GLN A 14 5.56 8.75 -3.69
CA GLN A 14 6.86 8.79 -4.38
C GLN A 14 6.91 7.74 -5.48
N LEU A 15 7.61 8.07 -6.57
CA LEU A 15 7.78 7.22 -7.74
C LEU A 15 9.20 6.66 -7.75
N GLY A 16 9.33 5.35 -7.98
CA GLY A 16 10.59 4.68 -8.30
C GLY A 16 11.12 3.79 -7.19
N ASP A 17 12.42 3.50 -7.26
CA ASP A 17 13.14 2.72 -6.26
C ASP A 17 13.46 3.63 -5.06
N ILE A 18 12.79 3.36 -3.93
CA ILE A 18 12.85 4.21 -2.74
C ILE A 18 13.60 3.46 -1.66
N ASN A 19 14.65 4.10 -1.15
CA ASN A 19 15.34 3.63 0.04
C ASN A 19 14.39 3.71 1.25
N ASP A 20 14.10 2.55 1.83
CA ASP A 20 13.21 2.35 2.96
C ASP A 20 13.92 2.37 4.32
N SER A 21 15.20 2.76 4.37
CA SER A 21 15.98 2.79 5.63
C SER A 21 15.45 3.73 6.71
N ASN A 22 14.51 4.62 6.38
CA ASN A 22 13.86 5.54 7.32
C ASN A 22 12.37 5.19 7.54
N ILE A 23 11.96 3.98 7.18
CA ILE A 23 10.62 3.45 7.35
C ILE A 23 10.67 2.38 8.44
N ASP A 24 9.77 2.49 9.42
CA ASP A 24 9.75 1.57 10.56
C ASP A 24 9.12 0.23 10.13
N LEU A 25 8.04 0.27 9.35
CA LEU A 25 7.41 -0.92 8.76
C LEU A 25 7.19 -0.76 7.26
N ALA A 26 7.82 -1.62 6.47
CA ALA A 26 7.63 -1.68 5.02
C ALA A 26 6.74 -2.87 4.63
N VAL A 27 5.76 -2.64 3.76
CA VAL A 27 4.96 -3.67 3.12
C VAL A 27 5.45 -3.84 1.68
N LYS A 28 5.99 -5.02 1.39
CA LYS A 28 6.68 -5.33 0.13
C LYS A 28 6.16 -6.62 -0.48
N THR A 29 6.55 -6.90 -1.70
CA THR A 29 6.17 -8.17 -2.36
C THR A 29 7.26 -9.20 -2.15
N LYS A 30 6.84 -10.40 -1.73
CA LYS A 30 7.67 -11.60 -1.77
C LYS A 30 7.30 -12.43 -2.98
N ASP A 31 8.27 -13.17 -3.50
CA ASP A 31 8.03 -14.23 -4.49
C ASP A 31 7.40 -13.76 -5.81
N ILE A 32 7.85 -12.62 -6.34
CA ILE A 32 7.49 -12.13 -7.67
C ILE A 32 7.94 -13.17 -8.70
N LYS A 33 6.97 -13.89 -9.30
CA LYS A 33 7.24 -14.94 -10.30
C LYS A 33 7.63 -14.30 -11.63
N LEU A 34 8.90 -14.42 -12.01
CA LEU A 34 9.39 -13.96 -13.30
C LEU A 34 9.36 -15.10 -14.33
N GLY A 35 8.67 -14.87 -15.44
CA GLY A 35 8.58 -15.81 -16.57
C GLY A 35 7.27 -16.62 -16.61
N ARG A 36 6.75 -16.86 -17.82
CA ARG A 36 5.45 -17.56 -18.03
C ARG A 36 5.57 -19.06 -18.28
N LYS A 37 6.76 -19.59 -18.58
CA LYS A 37 7.03 -21.01 -18.86
C LYS A 37 8.50 -21.35 -18.58
N GLY A 38 8.78 -22.28 -17.68
CA GLY A 38 10.14 -22.72 -17.31
C GLY A 38 10.38 -22.71 -15.78
N PRO A 39 11.59 -23.08 -15.31
CA PRO A 39 11.93 -22.98 -13.89
C PRO A 39 11.64 -21.54 -13.40
N SER A 40 10.78 -21.43 -12.39
CA SER A 40 10.30 -20.14 -11.90
C SER A 40 11.37 -19.49 -11.03
N ILE A 41 11.95 -18.40 -11.50
CA ILE A 41 12.75 -17.51 -10.67
C ILE A 41 11.76 -16.65 -9.88
N THR A 42 11.81 -16.74 -8.57
CA THR A 42 11.11 -15.81 -7.68
C THR A 42 12.05 -14.71 -7.24
N VAL A 43 11.57 -13.47 -7.26
CA VAL A 43 12.31 -12.30 -6.78
C VAL A 43 11.59 -11.72 -5.56
N GLN A 44 12.36 -11.34 -4.55
CA GLN A 44 11.87 -10.65 -3.37
C GLN A 44 12.36 -9.20 -3.43
N GLU A 45 11.49 -8.25 -3.12
CA GLU A 45 11.89 -6.86 -2.93
C GLU A 45 12.79 -6.77 -1.69
N GLY A 46 14.04 -6.34 -1.86
CA GLY A 46 14.97 -6.12 -0.75
C GLY A 46 14.44 -5.00 0.17
N SER A 47 14.75 -5.07 1.46
CA SER A 47 14.32 -4.06 2.44
C SER A 47 15.45 -3.69 3.39
N ASN A 48 15.54 -2.40 3.71
CA ASN A 48 16.34 -1.85 4.80
C ASN A 48 15.48 -1.26 5.92
N ALA A 49 14.16 -1.48 5.88
CA ALA A 49 13.24 -1.07 6.95
C ALA A 49 13.50 -1.90 8.21
N GLU A 50 13.09 -1.38 9.38
CA GLU A 50 13.24 -2.08 10.65
C GLU A 50 12.43 -3.38 10.65
N GLU A 51 11.17 -3.31 10.22
CA GLU A 51 10.30 -4.45 10.03
C GLU A 51 9.75 -4.52 8.60
N THR A 52 9.54 -5.75 8.11
CA THR A 52 9.00 -5.98 6.77
C THR A 52 7.83 -6.96 6.80
N LEU A 53 6.68 -6.52 6.33
CA LEU A 53 5.54 -7.36 5.99
C LEU A 53 5.47 -7.60 4.49
N TYR A 54 4.78 -8.67 4.11
CA TYR A 54 4.64 -9.04 2.71
C TYR A 54 3.19 -8.99 2.25
N TRP A 55 2.99 -8.46 1.04
CA TRP A 55 1.72 -8.59 0.34
C TRP A 55 1.38 -10.07 0.13
N PRO A 56 0.09 -10.44 0.18
CA PRO A 56 -0.35 -11.77 -0.23
C PRO A 56 -0.03 -12.03 -1.70
N ASP A 57 0.19 -13.30 -2.07
CA ASP A 57 0.36 -13.73 -3.47
C ASP A 57 -0.97 -13.58 -4.21
N ILE A 58 -1.14 -12.43 -4.86
CA ILE A 58 -2.35 -12.05 -5.60
C ILE A 58 -2.05 -12.05 -7.10
N SER A 59 -2.99 -12.60 -7.88
CA SER A 59 -2.97 -12.57 -9.34
C SER A 59 -4.29 -12.04 -9.92
N LEU A 60 -4.32 -11.84 -11.25
CA LEU A 60 -5.51 -11.43 -11.98
C LEU A 60 -6.67 -12.45 -11.91
N ASP A 61 -6.39 -13.71 -11.58
CA ASP A 61 -7.42 -14.74 -11.46
C ASP A 61 -7.90 -14.91 -10.00
N PHE A 62 -7.32 -14.17 -9.06
CA PHE A 62 -7.70 -14.22 -7.65
C PHE A 62 -9.06 -13.52 -7.45
N PRO A 63 -10.14 -14.25 -7.06
CA PRO A 63 -11.52 -13.75 -7.09
C PRO A 63 -11.77 -12.59 -6.11
N ASP A 64 -11.09 -12.56 -4.96
CA ASP A 64 -11.29 -11.56 -3.91
C ASP A 64 -10.11 -10.59 -3.77
N ARG A 65 -9.40 -10.29 -4.87
CA ARG A 65 -8.09 -9.61 -4.80
C ARG A 65 -8.17 -8.25 -4.12
N ARG A 66 -9.23 -7.49 -4.38
CA ARG A 66 -9.44 -6.18 -3.78
C ARG A 66 -9.57 -6.30 -2.26
N SER A 67 -10.37 -7.25 -1.79
CA SER A 67 -10.52 -7.52 -0.36
C SER A 67 -9.21 -7.97 0.28
N ALA A 68 -8.42 -8.80 -0.43
CA ALA A 68 -7.11 -9.23 0.04
C ALA A 68 -6.11 -8.07 0.15
N ILE A 69 -6.06 -7.16 -0.83
CA ILE A 69 -5.24 -5.93 -0.77
C ILE A 69 -5.66 -5.06 0.41
N TYR A 70 -6.96 -4.79 0.55
CA TYR A 70 -7.51 -3.99 1.65
C TYR A 70 -7.15 -4.58 3.01
N THR A 71 -7.39 -5.88 3.20
CA THR A 71 -7.14 -6.57 4.47
C THR A 71 -5.66 -6.58 4.81
N ALA A 72 -4.78 -6.79 3.82
CA ALA A 72 -3.34 -6.72 4.02
C ALA A 72 -2.89 -5.30 4.41
N ALA A 73 -3.46 -4.27 3.79
CA ALA A 73 -3.15 -2.88 4.13
C ALA A 73 -3.63 -2.51 5.55
N VAL A 74 -4.83 -2.94 5.95
CA VAL A 74 -5.34 -2.76 7.32
C VAL A 74 -4.44 -3.48 8.33
N GLY A 75 -4.12 -4.76 8.08
CA GLY A 75 -3.26 -5.53 8.98
C GLY A 75 -1.86 -4.94 9.13
N ALA A 76 -1.33 -4.31 8.08
CA ALA A 76 -0.05 -3.60 8.17
C ALA A 76 -0.13 -2.32 9.03
N LEU A 77 -1.21 -1.55 8.91
CA LEU A 77 -1.44 -0.37 9.75
C LEU A 77 -1.63 -0.77 11.22
N GLU A 78 -2.40 -1.83 11.50
CA GLU A 78 -2.58 -2.38 12.84
C GLU A 78 -1.28 -2.93 13.43
N ALA A 79 -0.48 -3.65 12.62
CA ALA A 79 0.83 -4.14 13.04
C ALA A 79 1.78 -2.98 13.39
N ALA A 80 1.74 -1.91 12.60
CA ALA A 80 2.55 -0.72 12.85
C ALA A 80 2.18 -0.03 14.17
N GLU A 81 0.89 0.04 14.54
CA GLU A 81 0.48 0.50 15.88
C GLU A 81 1.04 -0.41 16.98
N GLY A 82 0.96 -1.73 16.81
CA GLY A 82 1.50 -2.69 17.77
C GLY A 82 3.01 -2.53 18.00
N LEU A 83 3.74 -2.13 16.95
CA LEU A 83 5.17 -1.84 16.98
C LEU A 83 5.50 -0.41 17.45
N LYS A 84 4.48 0.44 17.63
CA LYS A 84 4.65 1.89 17.87
C LYS A 84 5.47 2.58 16.78
N ALA A 85 5.33 2.11 15.55
CA ALA A 85 5.92 2.75 14.38
C ALA A 85 5.34 4.15 14.19
N GLU A 86 6.17 5.08 13.70
CA GLU A 86 5.74 6.41 13.27
C GLU A 86 5.52 6.47 11.75
N LYS A 87 6.16 5.57 11.00
CA LYS A 87 6.20 5.56 9.53
C LYS A 87 5.98 4.18 8.94
N VAL A 88 4.99 4.09 8.05
CA VAL A 88 4.70 2.88 7.25
C VAL A 88 4.93 3.17 5.77
N GLY A 89 5.53 2.22 5.05
CA GLY A 89 5.72 2.29 3.61
C GLY A 89 5.00 1.16 2.87
N PHE A 90 4.17 1.48 1.89
CA PHE A 90 3.53 0.53 1.00
C PHE A 90 4.20 0.53 -0.37
N PHE A 91 4.90 -0.54 -0.71
CA PHE A 91 5.63 -0.71 -1.97
C PHE A 91 4.84 -1.59 -2.93
N THR A 92 4.53 -1.07 -4.11
CA THR A 92 3.55 -1.68 -5.03
C THR A 92 4.16 -2.28 -6.29
N MET A 93 5.47 -2.52 -6.32
CA MET A 93 6.15 -3.08 -7.51
C MET A 93 5.59 -4.46 -7.88
N GLY A 94 5.39 -5.35 -6.90
CA GLY A 94 4.89 -6.68 -7.21
C GLY A 94 3.47 -6.72 -7.78
N PHE A 95 2.62 -5.75 -7.45
CA PHE A 95 1.31 -5.60 -8.07
C PHE A 95 1.41 -5.20 -9.55
N GLU A 96 2.37 -4.34 -9.90
CA GLU A 96 2.67 -3.98 -11.28
C GLU A 96 3.15 -5.20 -12.08
N VAL A 97 4.09 -5.97 -11.52
CA VAL A 97 4.60 -7.20 -12.16
C VAL A 97 3.49 -8.24 -12.34
N SER A 98 2.61 -8.35 -11.35
CA SER A 98 1.42 -9.23 -11.37
C SER A 98 0.27 -8.69 -12.22
N ARG A 99 0.45 -7.51 -12.83
CA ARG A 99 -0.50 -6.81 -13.70
C ARG A 99 -1.85 -6.53 -13.03
N ILE A 100 -1.85 -6.37 -11.71
CA ILE A 100 -3.05 -5.95 -10.98
C ILE A 100 -3.37 -4.51 -11.38
N PRO A 101 -4.62 -4.17 -11.71
CA PRO A 101 -4.96 -2.82 -12.12
C PRO A 101 -4.57 -1.78 -11.05
N SER A 102 -3.81 -0.75 -11.44
CA SER A 102 -3.27 0.24 -10.50
C SER A 102 -4.35 0.98 -9.71
N TRP A 103 -5.54 1.17 -10.29
CA TRP A 103 -6.67 1.80 -9.63
C TRP A 103 -7.24 0.92 -8.50
N GLU A 104 -7.27 -0.41 -8.66
CA GLU A 104 -7.72 -1.32 -7.60
C GLU A 104 -6.76 -1.26 -6.41
N VAL A 105 -5.46 -1.32 -6.68
CA VAL A 105 -4.42 -1.22 -5.65
C VAL A 105 -4.53 0.11 -4.90
N ALA A 106 -4.63 1.21 -5.65
CA ALA A 106 -4.71 2.54 -5.06
C ALA A 106 -5.98 2.74 -4.21
N GLU A 107 -7.15 2.34 -4.72
CA GLU A 107 -8.42 2.48 -3.99
C GLU A 107 -8.39 1.71 -2.68
N GLU A 108 -7.95 0.44 -2.68
CA GLU A 108 -7.99 -0.38 -1.47
C GLU A 108 -6.96 0.05 -0.42
N ILE A 109 -5.74 0.43 -0.83
CA ILE A 109 -4.73 0.95 0.11
C ILE A 109 -5.18 2.29 0.68
N VAL A 110 -5.66 3.23 -0.14
CA VAL A 110 -6.12 4.55 0.34
C VAL A 110 -7.34 4.39 1.25
N LYS A 111 -8.27 3.50 0.92
CA LYS A 111 -9.42 3.19 1.77
C LYS A 111 -8.99 2.66 3.14
N ALA A 112 -7.98 1.79 3.21
CA ALA A 112 -7.43 1.32 4.48
C ALA A 112 -6.83 2.47 5.29
N ILE A 113 -6.01 3.32 4.67
CA ILE A 113 -5.38 4.49 5.30
C ILE A 113 -6.45 5.47 5.84
N VAL A 114 -7.46 5.80 5.05
CA VAL A 114 -8.54 6.72 5.45
C VAL A 114 -9.36 6.17 6.61
N ASN A 115 -9.61 4.86 6.63
CA ASN A 115 -10.32 4.26 7.75
C ASN A 115 -9.47 4.26 9.02
N HIS A 116 -8.16 3.98 8.90
CA HIS A 116 -7.21 4.06 10.00
C HIS A 116 -7.01 5.48 10.51
N SER A 117 -7.05 6.49 9.63
CA SER A 117 -6.90 7.89 10.04
C SER A 117 -8.06 8.42 10.90
N LYS A 118 -9.15 7.66 11.03
CA LYS A 118 -10.31 8.00 11.86
C LYS A 118 -10.20 7.45 13.28
N THR A 119 -9.21 6.61 13.56
CA THR A 119 -8.91 6.09 14.90
C THR A 119 -7.77 6.87 15.55
N GLU A 120 -7.63 6.77 16.87
CA GLU A 120 -6.41 7.24 17.53
C GLU A 120 -5.23 6.39 17.06
N THR A 121 -4.19 7.04 16.54
CA THR A 121 -3.05 6.39 15.88
C THR A 121 -1.77 7.11 16.25
N GLY A 122 -0.72 6.35 16.58
CA GLY A 122 0.64 6.87 16.80
C GLY A 122 1.42 7.11 15.51
N LEU A 123 0.90 6.60 14.38
CA LEU A 123 1.49 6.82 13.07
C LEU A 123 1.37 8.30 12.66
N ASN A 124 2.46 8.81 12.10
CA ASN A 124 2.55 10.19 11.63
C ASN A 124 2.65 10.26 10.10
N SER A 125 3.19 9.22 9.45
CA SER A 125 3.38 9.21 8.01
C SER A 125 3.15 7.86 7.35
N VAL A 126 2.53 7.91 6.18
CA VAL A 126 2.40 6.79 5.27
C VAL A 126 3.06 7.14 3.93
N LEU A 127 4.04 6.34 3.53
CA LEU A 127 4.66 6.41 2.22
C LEU A 127 3.96 5.44 1.25
N LEU A 128 3.49 5.96 0.13
CA LEU A 128 3.00 5.20 -1.02
C LEU A 128 4.10 5.18 -2.08
N ALA A 129 4.82 4.07 -2.15
CA ALA A 129 5.93 3.84 -3.05
C ALA A 129 5.43 3.21 -4.36
N ALA A 130 5.11 4.08 -5.32
CA ALA A 130 4.61 3.69 -6.64
C ALA A 130 5.74 3.28 -7.58
N SER A 131 5.54 2.22 -8.36
CA SER A 131 6.50 1.70 -9.34
C SER A 131 6.29 2.24 -10.75
N SER A 132 5.20 2.96 -11.02
CA SER A 132 4.90 3.53 -12.34
C SER A 132 4.16 4.88 -12.25
N PRO A 133 4.27 5.76 -13.27
CA PRO A 133 3.48 6.99 -13.33
C PRO A 133 1.97 6.74 -13.26
N ILE A 134 1.50 5.61 -13.80
CA ILE A 134 0.08 5.21 -13.74
C ILE A 134 -0.34 4.97 -12.30
N GLN A 135 0.46 4.25 -11.51
CA GLN A 135 0.20 4.06 -10.08
C GLN A 135 0.19 5.38 -9.32
N VAL A 136 1.12 6.31 -9.62
CA VAL A 136 1.10 7.66 -9.03
C VAL A 136 -0.23 8.36 -9.32
N SER A 137 -0.66 8.37 -10.58
CA SER A 137 -1.94 8.97 -10.96
C SER A 137 -3.14 8.29 -10.29
N SER A 138 -3.12 6.95 -10.14
CA SER A 138 -4.16 6.21 -9.43
C SER A 138 -4.22 6.58 -7.95
N PHE A 139 -3.08 6.68 -7.25
CA PHE A 139 -3.04 7.11 -5.86
C PHE A 139 -3.50 8.56 -5.68
N GLN A 140 -3.04 9.46 -6.55
CA GLN A 140 -3.48 10.86 -6.57
C GLN A 140 -4.99 10.95 -6.75
N TYR A 141 -5.54 10.17 -7.70
CA TYR A 141 -6.97 10.12 -7.93
C TYR A 141 -7.72 9.62 -6.70
N ALA A 142 -7.30 8.49 -6.10
CA ALA A 142 -7.94 7.93 -4.91
C ALA A 142 -7.93 8.91 -3.73
N LEU A 143 -6.79 9.55 -3.45
CA LEU A 143 -6.66 10.55 -2.37
C LEU A 143 -7.49 11.82 -2.63
N ASN A 144 -7.63 12.24 -3.89
CA ASN A 144 -8.45 13.42 -4.23
C ASN A 144 -9.95 13.13 -4.24
N ASN A 145 -10.36 11.86 -4.22
CA ASN A 145 -11.76 11.43 -4.32
C ASN A 145 -12.19 10.55 -3.14
N ILE A 146 -11.64 10.80 -1.94
CA ILE A 146 -11.89 10.01 -0.73
C ILE A 146 -13.39 9.84 -0.44
N ALA A 147 -14.19 10.90 -0.59
CA ALA A 147 -15.64 10.85 -0.37
C ALA A 147 -16.37 9.85 -1.28
N THR A 148 -15.82 9.58 -2.46
CA THR A 148 -16.37 8.60 -3.42
C THR A 148 -15.96 7.18 -3.08
N ILE A 149 -14.72 6.97 -2.66
CA ILE A 149 -14.16 5.62 -2.38
C ILE A 149 -14.47 5.12 -0.95
N VAL A 150 -14.69 6.05 -0.02
CA VAL A 150 -15.07 5.80 1.38
C VAL A 150 -16.32 6.64 1.67
N PRO A 151 -17.51 6.23 1.19
CA PRO A 151 -18.73 6.97 1.47
C PRO A 151 -18.98 6.97 2.99
N GLU A 152 -19.23 8.15 3.56
CA GLU A 152 -19.72 8.25 4.92
C GLU A 152 -21.07 7.54 5.00
N ARG A 153 -21.24 6.65 5.98
CA ARG A 153 -22.57 6.08 6.23
C ARG A 153 -23.49 7.24 6.62
N PRO A 154 -24.68 7.38 6.02
CA PRO A 154 -25.62 8.38 6.47
C PRO A 154 -25.92 8.11 7.95
N THR A 155 -25.67 9.11 8.79
CA THR A 155 -26.14 9.10 10.18
C THR A 155 -27.67 9.08 10.12
N SER A 156 -28.25 7.96 10.58
CA SER A 156 -29.70 7.83 10.75
C SER A 156 -30.11 8.31 12.13
#